data_AF-A0A7V4JF06-F1
#
_entry.id   AF-A0A7V4JF06-F1
#
_cell.length_a   1.000
_cell.length_b   1.000
_cell.length_c   1.000
_cell.angle_alpha   90.00
_cell.angle_beta   90.00
_cell.angle_gamma   90.00
#
_symmetry.space_group_name_H-M   'P 1'
#
loop_
_entity.id
_entity.type
_entity.pdbx_description
1 polymer ?
#
loop_
_entity_poly.entity_id
_entity_poly.type
_entity_poly.pdbx_seq_one_letter_code
_entity_poly.pdbx_strand_id
1 'polypeptide(L)'
;MARPEEIEVVEAFKAAKTGEEILAAWAKQRPGYKPGAKGDPSLDFWVKHRPDMLHTFAHNQLTGLIDRGILDPKTRYLLLVGLYMMSGHYDGVLPQACNAKAAGATEEELMEVAFCVCYSVGKAKLQETGQCLDTVFNNPTFKEIQPLKKD
;
A
#
# COMPACT_ATOMS: atom_id res chain seq x y z
N MET A 1 4.09 10.67 17.95
CA MET A 1 2.76 10.86 18.57
C MET A 1 1.71 10.92 17.47
N ALA A 2 0.52 10.37 17.71
CA ALA A 2 -0.61 10.47 16.78
C ALA A 2 -1.09 11.93 16.67
N ARG A 3 -1.61 12.33 15.50
CA ARG A 3 -2.22 13.65 15.31
C ARG A 3 -3.58 13.72 16.04
N PRO A 4 -4.05 14.91 16.46
CA PRO A 4 -5.38 15.04 17.07
C PRO A 4 -6.50 14.41 16.24
N GLU A 5 -6.46 14.60 14.92
CA GLU A 5 -7.43 14.03 13.98
C GLU A 5 -7.34 12.50 13.93
N GLU A 6 -6.15 11.93 14.15
CA GLU A 6 -5.96 10.48 14.19
C GLU A 6 -6.49 9.86 15.47
N ILE A 7 -6.45 10.59 16.59
CA ILE A 7 -7.05 10.17 17.85
C ILE A 7 -8.58 10.09 17.69
N GLU A 8 -9.21 11.12 17.12
CA GLU A 8 -10.65 11.12 16.84
C GLU A 8 -11.05 10.00 15.87
N VAL A 9 -10.22 9.71 14.88
CA VAL A 9 -10.43 8.60 13.94
C VAL A 9 -10.33 7.25 14.66
N VAL A 10 -9.33 7.05 15.52
CA VAL A 10 -9.19 5.81 16.31
C VAL A 10 -10.36 5.62 17.27
N GLU A 11 -10.81 6.68 17.93
CA GLU A 11 -12.00 6.65 18.80
C GLU A 11 -13.26 6.28 18.00
N ALA A 12 -13.44 6.89 16.82
CA ALA A 12 -14.55 6.57 15.93
C ALA A 12 -14.50 5.10 15.46
N PHE A 13 -13.32 4.56 15.14
CA PHE A 13 -13.17 3.15 14.78
C PHE A 13 -13.45 2.20 15.94
N LYS A 14 -13.07 2.59 17.17
CA LYS A 14 -13.34 1.80 18.37
C LYS A 14 -14.83 1.79 18.73
N ALA A 15 -15.54 2.87 18.42
CA ALA A 15 -16.96 3.02 18.68
C ALA A 15 -17.87 2.41 17.59
N ALA A 16 -17.38 2.27 16.35
CA ALA A 16 -18.16 1.77 15.21
C ALA A 16 -18.54 0.29 15.37
N LYS A 17 -19.82 -0.03 15.12
CA LYS A 17 -20.41 -1.37 15.28
C LYS A 17 -20.96 -1.93 13.97
N THR A 18 -21.38 -1.08 13.03
CA THR A 18 -21.86 -1.52 11.70
C THR A 18 -20.83 -1.26 10.60
N GLY A 19 -20.99 -1.91 9.45
CA GLY A 19 -20.11 -1.67 8.30
C GLY A 19 -20.16 -0.23 7.81
N GLU A 20 -21.33 0.41 7.84
CA GLU A 20 -21.53 1.82 7.47
C GLU A 20 -20.82 2.76 8.45
N GLU A 21 -20.92 2.49 9.75
CA GLU A 21 -20.21 3.26 10.78
C GLU A 21 -18.68 3.12 10.63
N ILE A 22 -18.19 1.92 10.30
CA ILE A 22 -16.78 1.67 10.05
C ILE A 22 -16.29 2.44 8.81
N LEU A 23 -17.05 2.45 7.71
CA LEU A 23 -16.69 3.24 6.53
C LEU A 23 -16.71 4.73 6.80
N ALA A 24 -17.70 5.22 7.55
CA ALA A 24 -17.77 6.61 7.93
C ALA A 24 -16.56 7.02 8.79
N ALA A 25 -16.14 6.18 9.74
CA ALA A 25 -14.92 6.40 10.52
C ALA A 25 -13.66 6.38 9.64
N TRP A 26 -13.61 5.48 8.65
CA TRP A 26 -12.47 5.39 7.72
C TRP A 26 -12.36 6.60 6.79
N ALA A 27 -13.48 7.13 6.32
CA ALA A 27 -13.51 8.35 5.52
C ALA A 27 -12.91 9.55 6.29
N LYS A 28 -13.09 9.64 7.61
CA LYS A 28 -12.51 10.70 8.44
C LYS A 28 -10.97 10.69 8.46
N GLN A 29 -10.35 9.53 8.22
CA GLN A 29 -8.89 9.43 8.15
C GLN A 29 -8.30 10.18 6.95
N ARG A 30 -9.11 10.49 5.92
CA ARG A 30 -8.65 11.02 4.64
C ARG A 30 -9.07 12.50 4.48
N PRO A 31 -8.25 13.47 4.92
CA PRO A 31 -8.53 14.88 4.69
C PRO A 31 -8.80 15.18 3.22
N GLY A 32 -9.98 15.73 2.91
CA GLY A 32 -10.40 16.08 1.55
C GLY A 32 -11.07 14.95 0.76
N TYR A 33 -11.24 13.75 1.32
CA TYR A 33 -11.99 12.67 0.68
C TYR A 33 -13.49 13.01 0.56
N LYS A 34 -14.07 12.68 -0.60
CA LYS A 34 -15.50 12.79 -0.89
C LYS A 34 -16.01 11.42 -1.37
N PRO A 35 -17.00 10.81 -0.69
CA PRO A 35 -17.62 9.57 -1.14
C PRO A 35 -18.10 9.68 -2.60
N GLY A 36 -17.84 8.67 -3.43
CA GLY A 36 -18.25 8.63 -4.84
C GLY A 36 -17.38 9.45 -5.83
N ALA A 37 -16.29 10.07 -5.37
CA ALA A 37 -15.29 10.67 -6.26
C ALA A 37 -14.31 9.61 -6.82
N LYS A 38 -13.54 9.94 -7.88
CA LYS A 38 -12.46 9.06 -8.38
C LYS A 38 -11.48 8.73 -7.24
N GLY A 39 -11.24 7.44 -6.99
CA GLY A 39 -10.37 6.95 -5.90
C GLY A 39 -11.11 6.35 -4.70
N ASP A 40 -12.40 6.05 -4.84
CA ASP A 40 -13.20 5.35 -3.83
C ASP A 40 -13.06 3.83 -3.97
N PRO A 41 -12.36 3.13 -3.05
CA PRO A 41 -12.27 1.68 -3.11
C PRO A 41 -13.64 1.06 -2.82
N SER A 42 -14.00 0.00 -3.55
CA SER A 42 -15.28 -0.70 -3.46
C SER A 42 -15.46 -1.50 -2.16
N LEU A 43 -15.49 -0.80 -1.02
CA LEU A 43 -15.71 -1.40 0.29
C LEU A 43 -17.19 -1.66 0.59
N ASP A 44 -18.11 -1.08 -0.19
CA ASP A 44 -19.56 -1.26 -0.08
C ASP A 44 -19.98 -2.73 -0.11
N PHE A 45 -19.27 -3.57 -0.87
CA PHE A 45 -19.50 -5.01 -0.88
C PHE A 45 -19.32 -5.62 0.52
N TRP A 46 -18.24 -5.24 1.22
CA TRP A 46 -17.91 -5.80 2.53
C TRP A 46 -18.84 -5.27 3.63
N VAL A 47 -19.33 -4.03 3.50
CA VAL A 47 -20.29 -3.44 4.44
C VAL A 47 -21.52 -4.33 4.61
N LYS A 48 -22.09 -4.78 3.49
CA LYS A 48 -23.31 -5.58 3.49
C LYS A 48 -23.06 -7.05 3.79
N HIS A 49 -21.94 -7.60 3.32
CA HIS A 49 -21.75 -9.05 3.27
C HIS A 49 -20.86 -9.61 4.38
N ARG A 50 -19.87 -8.85 4.85
CA ARG A 50 -18.90 -9.26 5.88
C ARG A 50 -18.34 -8.06 6.64
N PRO A 51 -19.17 -7.36 7.45
CA PRO A 51 -18.72 -6.21 8.24
C PRO A 51 -17.64 -6.59 9.27
N ASP A 52 -17.56 -7.85 9.67
CA ASP A 52 -16.48 -8.42 10.50
C ASP A 52 -15.10 -8.32 9.83
N MET A 53 -15.04 -8.45 8.50
CA MET A 53 -13.81 -8.28 7.74
C MET A 53 -13.37 -6.82 7.78
N LEU A 54 -14.30 -5.87 7.60
CA LEU A 54 -14.00 -4.44 7.75
C LEU A 54 -13.51 -4.12 9.16
N HIS A 55 -14.16 -4.69 10.19
CA HIS A 55 -13.76 -4.50 11.58
C HIS A 55 -12.34 -5.02 11.84
N THR A 56 -11.95 -6.14 11.25
CA THR A 56 -10.59 -6.69 11.44
C THR A 56 -9.51 -5.74 10.92
N PHE A 57 -9.69 -5.17 9.74
CA PHE A 57 -8.68 -4.28 9.14
C PHE A 57 -8.72 -2.87 9.74
N ALA A 58 -9.91 -2.33 10.00
CA ALA A 58 -10.08 -0.99 10.55
C ALA A 58 -9.82 -0.93 12.07
N HIS A 59 -10.35 -1.88 12.85
CA HIS A 59 -10.26 -1.84 14.31
C HIS A 59 -8.94 -2.44 14.82
N ASN A 60 -8.46 -3.57 14.29
CA ASN A 60 -7.28 -4.22 14.87
C ASN A 60 -5.98 -3.71 14.24
N GLN A 61 -5.89 -3.75 12.91
CA GLN A 61 -4.64 -3.46 12.22
C GLN A 61 -4.40 -1.95 12.11
N LEU A 62 -5.40 -1.19 11.66
CA LEU A 62 -5.24 0.25 11.45
C LEU A 62 -5.12 1.03 12.77
N THR A 63 -5.96 0.76 13.78
CA THR A 63 -5.76 1.42 15.10
C THR A 63 -4.42 1.01 15.72
N GLY A 64 -4.01 -0.26 15.60
CA GLY A 64 -2.71 -0.71 16.10
C GLY A 64 -1.53 -0.02 15.43
N LEU A 65 -1.62 0.24 14.12
CA LEU A 65 -0.62 1.01 13.38
C LEU A 65 -0.51 2.46 13.88
N ILE A 66 -1.64 3.07 14.24
CA ILE A 66 -1.71 4.46 14.74
C ILE A 66 -1.26 4.54 16.21
N ASP A 67 -1.87 3.73 17.08
CA ASP A 67 -1.72 3.76 18.54
C ASP A 67 -0.30 3.39 19.01
N ARG A 68 0.37 2.46 18.32
CA ARG A 68 1.74 2.06 18.69
C ARG A 68 2.74 3.21 18.61
N GLY A 69 2.51 4.18 17.73
CA GLY A 69 3.28 5.43 17.68
C GLY A 69 4.78 5.30 17.40
N ILE A 70 5.27 4.12 16.98
CA ILE A 70 6.71 3.84 16.75
C ILE A 70 7.25 4.71 15.61
N LEU A 71 6.51 4.81 14.50
CA LEU A 71 6.79 5.73 13.41
C LEU A 71 5.92 6.98 13.57
N ASP A 72 6.50 8.13 13.28
CA ASP A 72 5.73 9.37 13.14
C ASP A 72 4.73 9.26 11.96
N PRO A 73 3.63 10.02 11.97
CA PRO A 73 2.60 9.93 10.94
C PRO A 73 3.13 10.14 9.52
N LYS A 74 4.04 11.10 9.31
CA LYS A 74 4.60 11.40 7.98
C LYS A 74 5.37 10.20 7.44
N THR A 75 6.34 9.69 8.20
CA THR A 75 7.13 8.51 7.82
C THR A 75 6.25 7.29 7.56
N ARG A 76 5.23 7.07 8.40
CA ARG A 76 4.30 5.95 8.27
C ARG A 76 3.50 5.99 6.96
N TYR A 77 2.95 7.14 6.60
CA TYR A 77 2.16 7.24 5.36
C TYR A 77 3.05 7.21 4.11
N LEU A 78 4.26 7.79 4.15
CA LEU A 78 5.24 7.65 3.07
C LEU A 78 5.63 6.18 2.84
N LEU A 79 5.81 5.40 3.91
CA LEU A 79 6.03 3.95 3.81
C LEU A 79 4.84 3.23 3.16
N LEU A 80 3.61 3.54 3.57
CA LEU A 80 2.41 2.93 2.99
C LEU A 80 2.24 3.27 1.50
N VAL A 81 2.54 4.50 1.10
CA VAL A 81 2.58 4.90 -0.32
C VAL A 81 3.51 3.98 -1.11
N GLY A 82 4.74 3.78 -0.63
CA GLY A 82 5.72 2.90 -1.28
C GLY A 82 5.25 1.44 -1.37
N LEU A 83 4.66 0.91 -0.30
CA LEU A 83 4.11 -0.46 -0.27
C LEU A 83 3.00 -0.64 -1.30
N TYR A 84 2.06 0.29 -1.41
CA TYR A 84 0.97 0.23 -2.40
C TYR A 84 1.49 0.37 -3.85
N MET A 85 2.50 1.20 -4.08
CA MET A 85 3.16 1.31 -5.39
C MET A 85 3.85 -0.01 -5.77
N MET A 86 4.60 -0.62 -4.85
CA MET A 86 5.27 -1.91 -5.10
C MET A 86 4.29 -3.05 -5.39
N SER A 87 3.10 -3.02 -4.78
CA SER A 87 2.05 -4.03 -5.01
C SER A 87 1.20 -3.75 -6.27
N GLY A 88 1.48 -2.68 -7.02
CA GLY A 88 0.68 -2.27 -8.18
C GLY A 88 -0.76 -1.86 -7.84
N HIS A 89 -1.03 -1.50 -6.58
CA HIS A 89 -2.38 -1.17 -6.12
C HIS A 89 -2.58 0.34 -6.08
N TYR A 90 -2.80 0.90 -7.28
CA TYR A 90 -2.88 2.34 -7.51
C TYR A 90 -4.02 3.03 -6.74
N ASP A 91 -5.15 2.34 -6.54
CA ASP A 91 -6.30 2.89 -5.80
C ASP A 91 -5.97 3.16 -4.33
N GLY A 92 -4.99 2.44 -3.75
CA GLY A 92 -4.50 2.68 -2.40
C GLY A 92 -3.45 3.79 -2.31
N VAL A 93 -2.81 4.19 -3.41
CA VAL A 93 -1.75 5.21 -3.40
C VAL A 93 -2.31 6.59 -3.07
N LEU A 94 -3.38 7.00 -3.76
CA LEU A 94 -4.01 8.31 -3.57
C LEU A 94 -4.39 8.59 -2.10
N PRO A 95 -5.16 7.74 -1.41
CA PRO A 95 -5.54 8.02 -0.03
C PRO A 95 -4.33 8.09 0.92
N GLN A 96 -3.28 7.28 0.72
CA GLN A 96 -2.10 7.36 1.58
C GLN A 96 -1.24 8.59 1.28
N ALA A 97 -1.16 9.03 0.02
CA ALA A 97 -0.48 10.28 -0.33
C ALA A 97 -1.19 11.50 0.28
N CYS A 98 -2.53 11.53 0.27
CA CYS A 98 -3.30 12.56 0.97
C CYS A 98 -3.01 12.57 2.47
N ASN A 99 -2.95 11.40 3.11
CA ASN A 99 -2.62 11.29 4.53
C ASN A 99 -1.19 11.74 4.84
N ALA A 100 -0.23 11.40 3.98
CA ALA A 100 1.15 11.87 4.09
C ALA A 100 1.24 13.39 3.97
N LYS A 101 0.57 13.98 2.97
CA LYS A 101 0.54 15.45 2.76
C LYS A 101 -0.10 16.16 3.94
N ALA A 102 -1.20 15.63 4.48
CA ALA A 102 -1.83 16.15 5.68
C ALA A 102 -0.97 15.99 6.95
N ALA A 103 0.00 15.08 6.96
CA ALA A 103 1.01 14.93 8.00
C ALA A 103 2.27 15.79 7.74
N GLY A 104 2.25 16.65 6.71
CA GLY A 104 3.35 17.55 6.37
C GLY A 104 4.35 17.01 5.37
N ALA A 105 4.02 15.93 4.63
CA ALA A 105 4.86 15.47 3.54
C ALA A 105 4.84 16.45 2.35
N THR A 106 6.00 16.65 1.73
CA THR A 106 6.10 17.41 0.48
C THR A 106 5.91 16.52 -0.74
N GLU A 107 5.75 17.14 -1.91
CA GLU A 107 5.66 16.40 -3.18
C GLU A 107 7.01 15.77 -3.52
N GLU A 108 8.12 16.41 -3.18
CA GLU A 108 9.47 15.87 -3.33
C GLU A 108 9.67 14.60 -2.48
N GLU A 109 9.18 14.57 -1.24
CA GLU A 109 9.24 13.36 -0.40
C GLU A 109 8.43 12.21 -1.01
N LEU A 110 7.29 12.48 -1.64
CA LEU A 110 6.51 11.48 -2.38
C LEU A 110 7.25 10.99 -3.63
N MET A 111 7.93 11.89 -4.34
CA MET A 111 8.77 11.53 -5.50
C MET A 111 9.98 10.68 -5.09
N GLU A 112 10.59 10.98 -3.94
CA GLU A 112 11.70 10.18 -3.39
C GLU A 112 11.25 8.76 -3.03
N VAL A 113 10.05 8.60 -2.45
CA VAL A 113 9.44 7.27 -2.24
C VAL A 113 9.26 6.53 -3.57
N ALA A 114 8.76 7.19 -4.61
CA ALA A 114 8.62 6.57 -5.93
C ALA A 114 9.98 6.17 -6.52
N PHE A 115 11.02 6.98 -6.34
CA PHE A 115 12.39 6.63 -6.74
C PHE A 115 12.89 5.38 -5.99
N CYS A 116 12.67 5.31 -4.68
CA CYS A 116 13.01 4.15 -3.86
C CYS A 116 12.30 2.87 -4.34
N VAL A 117 11.04 2.98 -4.75
CA VAL A 117 10.25 1.87 -5.33
C VAL A 117 10.90 1.39 -6.63
N CYS A 118 11.17 2.29 -7.57
CA CYS A 118 11.81 1.98 -8.85
C CYS A 118 13.17 1.30 -8.64
N TYR A 119 13.99 1.84 -7.75
CA TYR A 119 15.30 1.27 -7.41
C TYR A 119 15.16 -0.14 -6.82
N SER A 120 14.27 -0.33 -5.84
CA SER A 120 14.13 -1.59 -5.12
C SER A 120 13.62 -2.71 -6.02
N VAL A 121 12.56 -2.43 -6.80
CA VAL A 121 12.00 -3.40 -7.76
C VAL A 121 13.00 -3.70 -8.87
N GLY A 122 13.66 -2.68 -9.42
CA GLY A 122 14.67 -2.85 -10.47
C GLY A 122 15.86 -3.68 -10.01
N LYS A 123 16.36 -3.43 -8.79
CA LYS A 123 17.46 -4.20 -8.19
C LYS A 123 17.08 -5.66 -7.96
N ALA A 124 15.90 -5.94 -7.42
CA ALA A 124 15.41 -7.30 -7.26
C ALA A 124 15.35 -8.01 -8.62
N LYS A 125 14.83 -7.33 -9.65
CA LYS A 125 14.75 -7.89 -10.98
C LYS A 125 16.11 -8.23 -11.59
N LEU A 126 17.11 -7.37 -11.39
CA LEU A 126 18.48 -7.61 -11.83
C LEU A 126 19.07 -8.88 -11.20
N GLN A 127 18.81 -9.12 -9.91
CA GLN A 127 19.26 -10.33 -9.23
C GLN A 127 18.57 -11.59 -9.78
N GLU A 128 17.24 -11.54 -9.93
CA GLU A 128 16.45 -12.66 -10.47
C GLU A 128 16.88 -13.04 -11.89
N THR A 129 17.09 -12.05 -12.77
CA THR A 129 17.50 -12.32 -14.16
C THR A 129 18.92 -12.84 -14.23
N GLY A 130 19.82 -12.34 -13.37
CA GLY A 130 21.17 -12.86 -13.23
C GLY A 130 21.17 -14.35 -12.85
N GLN A 131 20.41 -14.73 -11.82
CA GLN A 131 20.29 -16.13 -11.39
C GLN A 131 19.64 -17.02 -12.48
N CYS A 132 18.64 -16.51 -13.17
CA CYS A 132 17.99 -17.21 -14.28
C CYS A 132 18.99 -17.51 -15.41
N LEU A 133 19.72 -16.49 -15.86
CA LEU A 133 20.68 -16.63 -16.94
C LEU A 133 21.87 -17.51 -16.55
N ASP A 134 22.36 -17.41 -15.30
CA ASP A 134 23.39 -18.31 -14.80
C ASP A 134 22.93 -19.78 -14.87
N THR A 135 21.69 -20.07 -14.48
CA THR A 135 21.09 -21.41 -14.58
C THR A 135 21.03 -21.89 -16.04
N VAL A 136 20.59 -21.02 -16.96
CA VAL A 136 20.49 -21.36 -18.39
C VAL A 136 21.87 -21.60 -18.99
N PHE A 137 22.81 -20.68 -18.79
CA PHE A 137 24.15 -20.75 -19.38
C PHE A 137 24.96 -21.93 -18.84
N ASN A 138 24.67 -22.38 -17.62
CA ASN A 138 25.32 -23.55 -17.04
C ASN A 138 24.62 -24.87 -17.36
N ASN A 139 23.42 -24.87 -17.95
CA ASN A 139 22.68 -26.08 -18.29
C ASN A 139 23.35 -26.86 -19.44
N PRO A 140 23.58 -28.19 -19.30
CA PRO A 140 24.19 -29.01 -20.36
C PRO A 140 23.46 -28.92 -21.71
N THR A 141 22.12 -28.95 -21.70
CA THR A 141 21.30 -28.84 -22.92
C THR A 141 21.56 -27.53 -23.65
N PHE A 142 21.70 -26.42 -22.92
CA PHE A 142 22.01 -25.12 -23.52
C PHE A 142 23.43 -25.08 -24.10
N LYS A 143 24.41 -25.71 -23.42
CA LYS A 143 25.81 -25.79 -23.87
C LYS A 143 26.00 -26.67 -25.11
N GLU A 144 25.16 -27.69 -25.29
CA GLU A 144 25.30 -28.69 -26.35
C GLU A 144 24.47 -28.38 -27.61
N ILE A 145 23.58 -27.38 -27.55
CA ILE A 145 22.69 -27.01 -28.66
C ILE A 145 23.49 -26.73 -29.96
N GLN A 146 23.03 -27.28 -31.08
CA GLN A 146 23.63 -27.10 -32.41
C GLN A 146 22.67 -26.33 -33.33
N PRO A 147 23.17 -25.60 -34.34
CA PRO A 147 22.31 -24.99 -35.36
C PRO A 147 21.40 -26.02 -36.02
N LEU A 148 20.15 -25.63 -36.28
CA LEU A 148 19.24 -26.46 -37.07
C LEU A 148 19.85 -26.67 -38.46
N LYS A 149 19.92 -27.92 -38.91
CA LYS A 149 20.29 -28.23 -40.29
C LYS A 149 19.16 -27.74 -41.21
N LYS A 150 19.53 -27.01 -42.26
CA LYS A 150 18.61 -26.74 -43.38
C LYS A 150 18.66 -27.96 -44.30
N ASP A 151 17.49 -28.54 -44.57
CA ASP A 151 17.31 -29.55 -45.62
C ASP A 151 17.56 -28.94 -47.01
#